data_AF-A0A9P0QM48-F1
#
_entry.id   AF-A0A9P0QM48-F1
#
_cell.length_a   1.000
_cell.length_b   1.000
_cell.length_c   1.000
_cell.angle_alpha   90.00
_cell.angle_beta   90.00
_cell.angle_gamma   90.00
#
_symmetry.space_group_name_H-M   'P 1'
#
loop_
_entity.id
_entity.type
_entity.pdbx_description
1 polymer ?
#
loop_
_entity_poly.entity_id
_entity_poly.type
_entity_poly.pdbx_seq_one_letter_code
_entity_poly.pdbx_strand_id
1 'polypeptide(L)'
;MSGNNEGQEINPLQKKLSPAQFNASVKFYEADHELEPSDRSEIAHDLQNVVTLTSTAGYGAGMTGFFGPTIYSKYVKGIKLPAGRFLYKPFLSFMIGLTTMLVTHQGVAKVQFNSQISALEAQASTKSKQLQVWKAMDYHQAGLFYLYFRQSSTDPSFILKDPRKMKEHEVSVHPSLKHSEEGDFVGSSWNRLREENGVEPTEEVENTGGSTGKSAWDKLRESK
;
A
#
# COMPACT_ATOMS: atom_id res chain seq x y z
N MET A 1 16.90 -31.18 41.02
CA MET A 1 15.56 -30.95 40.43
C MET A 1 15.75 -30.23 39.12
N SER A 2 15.89 -30.99 38.04
CA SER A 2 16.02 -30.47 36.66
C SER A 2 14.65 -30.65 36.03
N GLY A 3 13.91 -29.55 35.90
CA GLY A 3 12.57 -29.51 35.31
C GLY A 3 12.68 -29.10 33.86
N ASN A 4 12.10 -29.92 32.99
CA ASN A 4 12.08 -29.83 31.54
C ASN A 4 11.72 -28.43 31.01
N ASN A 5 12.64 -27.78 30.31
CA ASN A 5 12.31 -26.74 29.32
C ASN A 5 11.84 -27.47 28.05
N GLU A 6 10.59 -27.92 28.04
CA GLU A 6 9.92 -28.29 26.79
C GLU A 6 9.87 -27.03 25.92
N GLY A 7 10.37 -27.15 24.68
CA GLY A 7 10.55 -26.05 23.76
C GLY A 7 9.27 -25.24 23.60
N GLN A 8 9.23 -24.04 24.17
CA GLN A 8 8.26 -23.03 23.81
C GLN A 8 8.46 -22.76 22.32
N GLU A 9 7.56 -23.31 21.51
CA GLU A 9 7.46 -23.02 20.09
C GLU A 9 7.30 -21.49 19.97
N ILE A 10 8.41 -20.80 19.67
CA ILE A 10 8.45 -19.35 19.63
C ILE A 10 7.42 -18.91 18.60
N ASN A 11 6.44 -18.13 19.04
CA ASN A 11 5.34 -17.66 18.22
C ASN A 11 5.91 -17.08 16.91
N PRO A 12 5.43 -17.53 15.73
CA PRO A 12 5.99 -17.15 14.43
C PRO A 12 5.90 -15.64 14.17
N LEU A 13 4.91 -14.94 14.74
CA LEU A 13 4.82 -13.49 14.65
C LEU A 13 5.89 -12.80 15.49
N GLN A 14 6.24 -13.33 16.67
CA GLN A 14 7.32 -12.77 17.51
C GLN A 14 8.70 -12.89 16.84
N LYS A 15 8.87 -13.82 15.90
CA LYS A 15 10.10 -13.91 15.08
C LYS A 15 10.19 -12.81 14.01
N LYS A 16 9.04 -12.31 13.53
CA LYS A 16 8.96 -11.35 12.40
C LYS A 16 8.68 -9.91 12.84
N LEU A 17 7.97 -9.74 13.95
CA LEU A 17 7.53 -8.45 14.45
C LEU A 17 8.40 -8.00 15.63
N SER A 18 8.65 -6.70 15.71
CA SER A 18 9.17 -6.12 16.95
C SER A 18 8.17 -6.31 18.10
N PRO A 19 8.62 -6.31 19.37
CA PRO A 19 7.72 -6.42 20.53
C PRO A 19 6.59 -5.38 20.52
N ALA A 20 6.87 -4.15 20.06
CA ALA A 20 5.89 -3.09 19.94
C ALA A 20 4.82 -3.40 18.89
N GLN A 21 5.23 -3.89 17.71
CA GLN A 21 4.30 -4.31 16.66
C GLN A 21 3.45 -5.50 17.09
N PHE A 22 4.06 -6.50 17.75
CA PHE A 22 3.32 -7.65 18.26
C PHE A 22 2.26 -7.22 19.30
N ASN A 23 2.61 -6.32 20.22
CA ASN A 23 1.67 -5.76 21.18
C ASN A 23 0.55 -4.96 20.50
N ALA A 24 0.89 -4.14 19.49
CA ALA A 24 -0.12 -3.42 18.70
C ALA A 24 -1.10 -4.38 18.00
N SER A 25 -0.61 -5.48 17.41
CA SER A 25 -1.46 -6.51 16.80
C SER A 25 -2.37 -7.18 17.81
N VAL A 26 -1.86 -7.46 19.01
CA VAL A 26 -2.65 -8.03 20.13
C VAL A 26 -3.74 -7.05 20.57
N LYS A 27 -3.42 -5.77 20.76
CA LYS A 27 -4.39 -4.73 21.15
C LYS A 27 -5.48 -4.54 20.10
N PHE A 28 -5.10 -4.54 18.83
CA PHE A 28 -6.05 -4.48 17.74
C PHE A 28 -6.97 -5.70 17.72
N TYR A 29 -6.41 -6.92 17.87
CA TYR A 29 -7.19 -8.15 17.96
C TYR A 29 -8.22 -8.09 19.10
N GLU A 30 -7.78 -7.68 20.30
CA GLU A 30 -8.67 -7.57 21.47
C GLU A 30 -9.81 -6.57 21.21
N ALA A 31 -9.51 -5.40 20.67
CA ALA A 31 -10.52 -4.39 20.34
C ALA A 31 -11.49 -4.85 19.23
N ASP A 32 -11.00 -5.51 18.18
CA ASP A 32 -11.81 -5.98 17.04
C ASP A 32 -12.74 -7.14 17.43
N HIS A 33 -12.36 -7.98 18.40
CA HIS A 33 -13.19 -9.10 18.85
C HIS A 33 -14.42 -8.67 19.64
N GLU A 34 -14.44 -7.44 20.14
CA GLU A 34 -15.62 -6.88 20.81
C GLU A 34 -16.67 -6.33 19.83
N LEU A 35 -16.30 -6.15 18.55
CA LEU A 35 -17.15 -5.55 17.53
C LEU A 35 -18.23 -6.50 17.00
N GLU A 36 -19.38 -5.93 16.73
CA GLU A 36 -20.46 -6.58 15.98
C GLU A 36 -20.30 -6.34 14.46
N PRO A 37 -20.93 -7.17 13.59
CA PRO A 37 -20.88 -6.95 12.15
C PRO A 37 -21.36 -5.55 11.70
N SER A 38 -22.34 -4.98 12.41
CA SER A 38 -22.82 -3.61 12.21
C SER A 38 -21.72 -2.57 12.48
N ASP A 39 -20.99 -2.71 13.58
CA ASP A 39 -19.86 -1.83 13.91
C ASP A 39 -18.76 -1.92 12.85
N ARG A 40 -18.46 -3.13 12.38
CA ARG A 40 -17.45 -3.35 11.32
C ARG A 40 -17.85 -2.65 10.03
N SER A 41 -19.12 -2.71 9.65
CA SER A 41 -19.64 -2.01 8.47
C SER A 41 -19.53 -0.49 8.61
N GLU A 42 -19.80 0.05 9.79
CA GLU A 42 -19.68 1.48 10.05
C GLU A 42 -18.21 1.94 9.99
N ILE A 43 -17.31 1.20 10.63
CA ILE A 43 -15.87 1.47 10.58
C ILE A 43 -15.35 1.40 9.13
N ALA A 44 -15.83 0.45 8.33
CA ALA A 44 -15.47 0.36 6.91
C ALA A 44 -15.90 1.62 6.13
N HIS A 45 -17.10 2.13 6.37
CA HIS A 45 -17.60 3.35 5.74
C HIS A 45 -16.78 4.58 6.16
N ASP A 46 -16.47 4.71 7.45
CA ASP A 46 -15.64 5.80 7.97
C ASP A 46 -14.22 5.77 7.38
N LEU A 47 -13.60 4.59 7.32
CA LEU A 47 -12.29 4.41 6.70
C LEU A 47 -12.32 4.68 5.20
N GLN A 48 -13.40 4.34 4.50
CA GLN A 48 -13.57 4.68 3.08
C GLN A 48 -13.51 6.20 2.87
N ASN A 49 -14.17 6.97 3.74
CA ASN A 49 -14.14 8.42 3.70
C ASN A 49 -12.72 8.96 3.94
N VAL A 50 -12.02 8.42 4.95
CA VAL A 50 -10.61 8.78 5.22
C VAL A 50 -9.72 8.50 4.02
N VAL A 51 -9.80 7.30 3.43
CA VAL A 51 -8.99 6.89 2.27
C VAL A 51 -9.30 7.76 1.05
N THR A 52 -10.58 7.98 0.77
CA THR A 52 -11.02 8.74 -0.41
C THR A 52 -10.60 10.21 -0.31
N LEU A 53 -10.83 10.84 0.85
CA LEU A 53 -10.48 12.23 1.07
C LEU A 53 -8.96 12.44 1.04
N THR A 54 -8.21 11.57 1.70
CA THR A 54 -6.74 11.63 1.73
C THR A 54 -6.15 11.43 0.33
N SER A 55 -6.67 10.48 -0.44
CA SER A 55 -6.22 10.23 -1.82
C SER A 55 -6.53 11.43 -2.71
N THR A 56 -7.75 11.98 -2.63
CA THR A 56 -8.17 13.16 -3.40
C THR A 56 -7.31 14.37 -3.08
N ALA A 57 -7.07 14.65 -1.80
CA ALA A 57 -6.20 15.75 -1.36
C ALA A 57 -4.75 15.55 -1.83
N GLY A 58 -4.23 14.33 -1.72
CA GLY A 58 -2.89 13.97 -2.21
C GLY A 58 -2.75 14.19 -3.71
N TYR A 59 -3.68 13.69 -4.53
CA TYR A 59 -3.65 13.90 -5.98
C TYR A 59 -3.78 15.37 -6.36
N GLY A 60 -4.68 16.12 -5.72
CA GLY A 60 -4.83 17.57 -5.94
C GLY A 60 -3.55 18.34 -5.61
N ALA A 61 -2.90 18.04 -4.48
CA ALA A 61 -1.62 18.63 -4.10
C ALA A 61 -0.49 18.23 -5.06
N GLY A 62 -0.50 16.98 -5.53
CA GLY A 62 0.47 16.48 -6.50
C GLY A 62 0.37 17.19 -7.84
N MET A 63 -0.84 17.34 -8.38
CA MET A 63 -1.08 18.11 -9.59
C MET A 63 -0.65 19.57 -9.44
N THR A 64 -0.96 20.18 -8.29
CA THR A 64 -0.55 21.57 -8.00
C THR A 64 0.97 21.71 -7.95
N GLY A 65 1.67 20.77 -7.30
CA GLY A 65 3.13 20.74 -7.28
C GLY A 65 3.75 20.47 -8.66
N PHE A 66 3.14 19.61 -9.46
CA PHE A 66 3.59 19.27 -10.80
C PHE A 66 3.49 20.46 -11.77
N PHE A 67 2.32 21.10 -11.83
CA PHE A 67 2.09 22.22 -12.73
C PHE A 67 2.60 23.55 -12.17
N GLY A 68 2.82 23.66 -10.87
CA GLY A 68 3.27 24.87 -10.18
C GLY A 68 4.47 25.57 -10.82
N PRO A 69 5.61 24.88 -11.05
CA PRO A 69 6.77 25.47 -11.73
C PRO A 69 6.45 25.99 -13.12
N THR A 70 5.59 25.29 -13.87
CA THR A 70 5.18 25.70 -15.21
C THR A 70 4.29 26.93 -15.16
N ILE A 71 3.26 26.94 -14.30
CA ILE A 71 2.37 28.09 -14.09
C ILE A 71 3.18 29.31 -13.65
N TYR A 72 4.05 29.16 -12.65
CA TYR A 72 4.90 30.24 -12.15
C TYR A 72 5.85 30.78 -13.23
N SER A 73 6.52 29.89 -13.98
CA SER A 73 7.45 30.30 -15.04
C SER A 73 6.76 31.08 -16.17
N LYS A 74 5.57 30.62 -16.60
CA LYS A 74 4.83 31.19 -17.73
C LYS A 74 4.09 32.48 -17.36
N TYR A 75 3.40 32.51 -16.21
CA TYR A 75 2.50 33.60 -15.84
C TYR A 75 3.13 34.63 -14.91
N VAL A 76 4.14 34.25 -14.09
CA VAL A 76 4.83 35.19 -13.19
C VAL A 76 6.13 35.68 -13.79
N LYS A 77 6.94 34.79 -14.37
CA LYS A 77 8.25 35.14 -14.96
C LYS A 77 8.24 35.43 -16.46
N GLY A 78 7.12 35.21 -17.15
CA GLY A 78 7.00 35.45 -18.59
C GLY A 78 7.90 34.57 -19.47
N ILE A 79 8.37 33.42 -18.96
CA ILE A 79 9.26 32.52 -19.69
C ILE A 79 8.47 31.81 -20.78
N LYS A 80 8.93 31.92 -22.03
CA LYS A 80 8.39 31.13 -23.16
C LYS A 80 8.99 29.73 -23.12
N LEU A 81 8.14 28.72 -23.18
CA LEU A 81 8.60 27.33 -23.26
C LEU A 81 9.22 27.06 -24.64
N PRO A 82 10.26 26.22 -24.73
CA PRO A 82 10.79 25.79 -26.02
C PRO A 82 9.70 25.13 -26.87
N ALA A 83 9.76 25.30 -28.19
CA ALA A 83 8.81 24.68 -29.11
C ALA A 83 8.73 23.16 -28.88
N GLY A 84 7.50 22.63 -28.80
CA GLY A 84 7.23 21.22 -28.52
C GLY A 84 7.27 20.81 -27.04
N ARG A 85 7.56 21.72 -26.10
CA ARG A 85 7.52 21.43 -24.65
C ARG A 85 6.34 22.09 -23.96
N PHE A 86 5.55 21.29 -23.25
CA PHE A 86 4.39 21.77 -22.47
C PHE A 86 4.71 22.02 -20.99
N LEU A 87 5.83 21.48 -20.47
CA LEU A 87 6.26 21.62 -19.07
C LEU A 87 7.60 22.34 -18.94
N TYR A 88 7.66 23.24 -17.95
CA TYR A 88 8.90 23.84 -17.49
C TYR A 88 9.61 22.88 -16.52
N LYS A 89 10.81 22.41 -16.90
CA LYS A 89 11.63 21.47 -16.10
C LYS A 89 10.84 20.23 -15.64
N PRO A 90 10.46 19.32 -16.57
CA PRO A 90 9.53 18.23 -16.30
C PRO A 90 9.94 17.30 -15.15
N PHE A 91 11.23 16.95 -15.03
CA PHE A 91 11.72 16.12 -13.92
C PHE A 91 11.58 16.82 -12.56
N LEU A 92 11.91 18.11 -12.49
CA LEU A 92 11.76 18.89 -11.24
C LEU A 92 10.29 19.05 -10.88
N SER A 93 9.42 19.35 -11.86
CA SER A 93 7.97 19.36 -11.68
C SER A 93 7.45 18.03 -11.15
N PHE A 94 7.90 16.91 -11.72
CA PHE A 94 7.55 15.58 -11.23
C PHE A 94 7.97 15.38 -9.76
N MET A 95 9.21 15.70 -9.40
CA MET A 95 9.70 15.54 -8.03
C MET A 95 8.93 16.43 -7.03
N ILE A 96 8.63 17.68 -7.41
CA ILE A 96 7.83 18.57 -6.58
C ILE A 96 6.42 18.01 -6.41
N GLY A 97 5.76 17.60 -7.49
CA GLY A 97 4.42 16.99 -7.45
C GLY A 97 4.37 15.72 -6.61
N LEU A 98 5.35 14.83 -6.76
CA LEU A 98 5.44 13.62 -5.94
C LEU A 98 5.63 13.95 -4.46
N THR A 99 6.52 14.90 -4.15
CA THR A 99 6.79 15.30 -2.77
C THR A 99 5.57 15.96 -2.13
N THR A 100 4.90 16.89 -2.83
CA THR A 100 3.68 17.53 -2.30
C THR A 100 2.57 16.51 -2.11
N MET A 101 2.39 15.58 -3.05
CA MET A 101 1.43 14.48 -2.91
C MET A 101 1.70 13.66 -1.64
N LEU A 102 2.93 13.18 -1.44
CA LEU A 102 3.27 12.33 -0.29
C LEU A 102 3.10 13.06 1.05
N VAL A 103 3.58 14.30 1.15
CA VAL A 103 3.48 15.10 2.37
C VAL A 103 2.02 15.44 2.69
N THR A 104 1.24 15.89 1.69
CA THR A 104 -0.18 16.19 1.89
C THR A 104 -0.96 14.93 2.24
N HIS A 105 -0.68 13.80 1.60
CA HIS A 105 -1.33 12.53 1.90
C HIS A 105 -1.11 12.14 3.38
N GLN A 106 0.13 12.16 3.87
CA GLN A 106 0.42 11.84 5.27
C GLN A 106 -0.20 12.84 6.25
N GLY A 107 -0.15 14.14 5.93
CA GLY A 107 -0.72 15.20 6.77
C GLY A 107 -2.24 15.09 6.89
N VAL A 108 -2.94 14.92 5.77
CA VAL A 108 -4.41 14.80 5.75
C VAL A 108 -4.86 13.51 6.40
N ALA A 109 -4.19 12.37 6.15
CA ALA A 109 -4.50 11.11 6.79
C ALA A 109 -4.47 11.23 8.32
N LYS A 110 -3.38 11.80 8.86
CA LYS A 110 -3.23 12.00 10.30
C LYS A 110 -4.31 12.89 10.89
N VAL A 111 -4.64 14.00 10.24
CA VAL A 111 -5.68 14.93 10.72
C VAL A 111 -7.05 14.27 10.70
N GLN A 112 -7.41 13.60 9.62
CA GLN A 112 -8.71 12.92 9.48
C GLN A 112 -8.86 11.78 10.49
N PHE A 113 -7.81 10.98 10.66
CA PHE A 113 -7.82 9.87 11.62
C PHE A 113 -7.98 10.35 13.06
N ASN A 114 -7.22 11.39 13.45
CA ASN A 114 -7.35 11.99 14.78
C ASN A 114 -8.70 12.67 14.99
N SER A 115 -9.25 13.32 13.95
CA SER A 115 -10.59 13.91 14.01
C SER A 115 -11.66 12.85 14.26
N GLN A 116 -11.54 11.67 13.64
CA GLN A 116 -12.45 10.56 13.88
C GLN A 116 -12.34 10.02 15.30
N ILE A 117 -11.11 9.85 15.81
CA ILE A 117 -10.89 9.46 17.21
C ILE A 117 -11.54 10.48 18.15
N SER A 118 -11.31 11.78 17.96
CA SER A 118 -11.90 12.82 18.82
C SER A 118 -13.43 12.86 18.73
N ALA A 119 -14.00 12.62 17.55
CA ALA A 119 -15.46 12.53 17.38
C ALA A 119 -16.05 11.32 18.11
N LEU A 120 -15.35 10.19 18.12
CA LEU A 120 -15.74 8.98 18.85
C LEU A 120 -15.53 9.12 20.37
N GLU A 121 -14.50 9.85 20.80
CA GLU A 121 -14.29 10.18 22.22
C GLU A 121 -15.45 11.00 22.78
N ALA A 122 -15.98 11.94 22.01
CA ALA A 122 -17.18 12.70 22.38
C ALA A 122 -18.44 11.81 22.50
N GLN A 123 -18.43 10.62 21.88
CA GLN A 123 -19.51 9.64 21.88
C GLN A 123 -19.13 8.36 22.64
N ALA A 124 -18.16 8.43 23.57
CA ALA A 124 -17.61 7.24 24.23
C ALA A 124 -18.67 6.40 24.98
N SER A 125 -19.77 7.00 25.43
CA SER A 125 -20.87 6.28 26.10
C SER A 125 -21.61 5.30 25.17
N THR A 126 -21.68 5.59 23.87
CA THR A 126 -22.40 4.76 22.88
C THR A 126 -21.46 4.00 21.95
N LYS A 127 -20.27 4.55 21.66
CA LYS A 127 -19.34 4.03 20.65
C LYS A 127 -17.97 3.59 21.22
N SER A 128 -17.95 3.15 22.48
CA SER A 128 -16.72 2.73 23.16
C SER A 128 -15.93 1.65 22.39
N LYS A 129 -16.62 0.63 21.85
CA LYS A 129 -15.98 -0.46 21.10
C LYS A 129 -15.26 0.04 19.84
N GLN A 130 -15.96 0.85 19.04
CA GLN A 130 -15.43 1.46 17.83
C GLN A 130 -14.23 2.35 18.17
N LEU A 131 -14.33 3.16 19.22
CA LEU A 131 -13.24 4.03 19.68
C LEU A 131 -11.96 3.25 20.02
N GLN A 132 -12.08 2.10 20.70
CA GLN A 132 -10.92 1.28 21.04
C GLN A 132 -10.21 0.75 19.80
N VAL A 133 -10.97 0.33 18.79
CA VAL A 133 -10.44 -0.14 17.51
C VAL A 133 -9.74 0.97 16.75
N TRP A 134 -10.35 2.17 16.68
CA TRP A 134 -9.71 3.34 16.07
C TRP A 134 -8.41 3.73 16.76
N LYS A 135 -8.31 3.59 18.08
CA LYS A 135 -7.07 3.81 18.84
C LYS A 135 -6.02 2.72 18.63
N ALA A 136 -6.43 1.51 18.28
CA ALA A 136 -5.53 0.38 18.05
C ALA A 136 -5.03 0.29 16.59
N MET A 137 -5.69 0.98 15.66
CA MET A 137 -5.30 1.05 14.25
C MET A 137 -4.16 2.05 14.00
N ASP A 138 -3.32 1.74 13.00
CA ASP A 138 -2.33 2.68 12.46
C ASP A 138 -2.90 3.43 11.25
N TYR A 139 -2.93 4.76 11.33
CA TYR A 139 -3.44 5.62 10.26
C TYR A 139 -2.65 5.46 8.94
N HIS A 140 -1.37 5.10 8.99
CA HIS A 140 -0.58 4.83 7.78
C HIS A 140 -1.14 3.66 6.97
N GLN A 141 -1.87 2.75 7.63
CA GLN A 141 -2.43 1.54 7.04
C GLN A 141 -3.95 1.62 6.90
N ALA A 142 -4.55 2.82 6.95
CA ALA A 142 -5.99 3.02 6.85
C ALA A 142 -6.63 2.32 5.63
N GLY A 143 -5.92 2.25 4.50
CA GLY A 143 -6.37 1.52 3.31
C GLY A 143 -6.46 0.00 3.52
N LEU A 144 -5.52 -0.60 4.25
CA LEU A 144 -5.57 -2.03 4.58
C LEU A 144 -6.70 -2.33 5.57
N PHE A 145 -6.87 -1.47 6.58
CA PHE A 145 -7.98 -1.58 7.52
C PHE A 145 -9.35 -1.40 6.83
N TYR A 146 -9.45 -0.49 5.86
CA TYR A 146 -10.67 -0.35 5.06
C TYR A 146 -11.04 -1.67 4.37
N LEU A 147 -10.09 -2.30 3.68
CA LEU A 147 -10.33 -3.58 3.00
C LEU A 147 -10.67 -4.68 3.99
N TYR A 148 -9.99 -4.72 5.14
CA TYR A 148 -10.25 -5.66 6.22
C TYR A 148 -11.69 -5.56 6.73
N PHE A 149 -12.12 -4.37 7.18
CA PHE A 149 -13.46 -4.16 7.74
C PHE A 149 -14.57 -4.30 6.71
N ARG A 150 -14.29 -3.93 5.46
CA ARG A 150 -15.23 -4.18 4.36
C ARG A 150 -15.49 -5.67 4.17
N GLN A 151 -14.46 -6.50 4.28
CA GLN A 151 -14.59 -7.94 4.10
C GLN A 151 -15.19 -8.61 5.34
N SER A 152 -14.66 -8.30 6.54
CA SER A 152 -15.05 -8.92 7.81
C SER A 152 -16.44 -8.52 8.31
N SER A 153 -17.02 -7.42 7.79
CA SER A 153 -18.44 -7.07 8.03
C SER A 153 -19.40 -7.99 7.28
N THR A 154 -18.97 -8.56 6.15
CA THR A 154 -19.79 -9.48 5.33
C THR A 154 -19.54 -10.95 5.65
N ASP A 155 -18.29 -11.32 5.92
CA ASP A 155 -17.90 -12.69 6.17
C ASP A 155 -17.00 -12.76 7.44
N PRO A 156 -17.50 -13.39 8.54
CA PRO A 156 -16.74 -13.57 9.77
C PRO A 156 -15.45 -14.39 9.60
N SER A 157 -15.31 -15.16 8.51
CA SER A 157 -14.09 -15.95 8.25
C SER A 157 -12.84 -15.08 8.05
N PHE A 158 -13.03 -13.81 7.71
CA PHE A 158 -11.95 -12.84 7.53
C PHE A 158 -11.54 -12.13 8.82
N ILE A 159 -12.23 -12.38 9.95
CA ILE A 159 -11.84 -11.83 11.25
C ILE A 159 -10.48 -12.40 11.64
N LEU A 160 -9.58 -11.52 12.10
CA LEU A 160 -8.21 -11.86 12.42
C LEU A 160 -8.14 -12.91 13.53
N LYS A 161 -7.33 -13.96 13.36
CA LYS A 161 -7.06 -14.94 14.42
C LYS A 161 -6.19 -14.36 15.53
N ASP A 162 -6.26 -14.97 16.72
CA ASP A 162 -5.46 -14.56 17.89
C ASP A 162 -3.95 -14.57 17.57
N PRO A 163 -3.27 -13.40 17.54
CA PRO A 163 -1.85 -13.32 17.22
C PRO A 163 -0.99 -14.08 18.23
N ARG A 164 -1.49 -14.35 19.46
CA ARG A 164 -0.76 -15.12 20.47
C ARG A 164 -0.72 -16.62 20.17
N LYS A 165 -1.67 -17.12 19.39
CA LYS A 165 -1.87 -18.56 19.12
C LYS A 165 -1.54 -18.97 17.67
N MET A 166 -1.08 -18.03 16.85
CA MET A 166 -0.77 -18.30 15.45
C MET A 166 0.32 -19.36 15.29
N LYS A 167 0.10 -20.26 14.34
CA LYS A 167 1.07 -21.30 13.95
C LYS A 167 1.78 -20.93 12.65
N GLU A 168 2.91 -21.56 12.36
CA GLU A 168 3.79 -21.18 11.23
C GLU A 168 3.10 -21.27 9.85
N HIS A 169 2.21 -22.23 9.65
CA HIS A 169 1.41 -22.40 8.43
C HIS A 169 0.29 -21.35 8.25
N GLU A 170 -0.07 -20.62 9.32
CA GLU A 170 -1.09 -19.56 9.27
C GLU A 170 -0.49 -18.18 8.98
N VAL A 171 0.82 -18.02 9.20
CA VAL A 171 1.57 -16.78 8.98
C VAL A 171 2.29 -16.79 7.63
N SER A 172 2.45 -17.96 7.02
CA SER A 172 3.00 -18.10 5.68
C SER A 172 1.89 -17.95 4.64
N VAL A 173 1.97 -16.87 3.86
CA VAL A 173 1.29 -16.83 2.57
C VAL A 173 2.00 -17.87 1.71
N HIS A 174 1.43 -19.07 1.59
CA HIS A 174 1.87 -19.98 0.53
C HIS A 174 1.72 -19.21 -0.78
N PRO A 175 2.76 -19.08 -1.61
CA PRO A 175 2.64 -18.53 -2.96
C PRO A 175 1.89 -19.48 -3.90
N SER A 176 0.99 -20.30 -3.37
CA SER A 176 -0.02 -21.00 -4.16
C SER A 176 -1.12 -20.00 -4.54
N LEU A 177 -0.77 -19.06 -5.42
CA LEU A 177 -1.62 -18.93 -6.60
C LEU A 177 -1.74 -20.36 -7.11
N LYS A 178 -2.91 -20.98 -6.92
CA LYS A 178 -3.22 -22.23 -7.60
C LYS A 178 -3.05 -21.92 -9.08
N HIS A 179 -1.88 -22.24 -9.62
CA HIS A 179 -1.78 -22.72 -10.98
C HIS A 179 -2.90 -23.75 -11.09
N SER A 180 -3.92 -23.48 -11.91
CA SER A 180 -4.71 -24.58 -12.41
C SER A 180 -3.69 -25.49 -13.08
N GLU A 181 -3.47 -26.65 -12.48
CA GLU A 181 -2.68 -27.73 -13.05
C GLU A 181 -3.40 -28.20 -14.31
N GLU A 182 -3.17 -27.51 -15.41
CA GLU A 182 -3.41 -27.97 -16.77
C GLU A 182 -2.57 -27.08 -17.70
N GLY A 183 -1.37 -27.58 -18.03
CA GLY A 183 -0.51 -27.05 -19.09
C GLY A 183 0.73 -26.32 -18.59
N ASP A 184 1.89 -26.93 -18.86
CA ASP A 184 3.23 -26.38 -18.67
C ASP A 184 3.35 -24.91 -19.06
N PHE A 185 3.57 -24.02 -18.09
CA PHE A 185 4.11 -22.69 -18.39
C PHE A 185 4.94 -22.13 -17.22
N VAL A 186 6.25 -22.22 -17.37
CA VAL A 186 7.23 -21.54 -16.51
C VAL A 186 7.28 -20.07 -16.94
N GLY A 187 6.38 -19.25 -16.38
CA GLY A 187 6.37 -17.81 -16.65
C GLY A 187 5.67 -17.01 -15.56
N SER A 188 6.34 -15.97 -15.05
CA SER A 188 5.71 -15.03 -14.10
C SER A 188 4.54 -14.28 -14.74
N SER A 189 3.62 -13.72 -13.95
CA SER A 189 2.45 -12.95 -14.41
C SER A 189 2.80 -11.81 -15.39
N TRP A 190 4.05 -11.35 -15.39
CA TRP A 190 4.58 -10.36 -16.32
C TRP A 190 4.87 -10.91 -17.73
N ASN A 191 5.16 -12.19 -17.88
CA ASN A 191 5.34 -12.84 -19.18
C ASN A 191 3.99 -12.93 -19.90
N ARG A 192 2.92 -13.28 -19.17
CA ARG A 192 1.56 -13.31 -19.70
C ARG A 192 1.09 -11.95 -20.24
N LEU A 193 1.34 -10.88 -19.48
CA LEU A 193 1.05 -9.51 -19.94
C LEU A 193 1.87 -9.10 -21.17
N ARG A 194 3.10 -9.61 -21.32
CA ARG A 194 3.92 -9.36 -22.50
C ARG A 194 3.39 -10.11 -23.73
N GLU A 195 3.01 -11.38 -23.56
CA GLU A 195 2.41 -12.18 -24.62
C GLU A 195 1.04 -11.64 -25.06
N GLU A 196 0.17 -11.25 -24.12
CA GLU A 196 -1.14 -10.63 -24.41
C GLU A 196 -0.99 -9.30 -25.17
N ASN A 197 0.15 -8.61 -25.05
CA ASN A 197 0.45 -7.38 -25.76
C ASN A 197 1.40 -7.57 -26.96
N GLY A 198 1.68 -8.82 -27.37
CA GLY A 198 2.51 -9.14 -28.53
C GLY A 198 3.99 -8.75 -28.40
N VAL A 199 4.51 -8.66 -27.17
CA VAL A 199 5.91 -8.36 -26.89
C VAL A 199 6.63 -9.67 -26.60
N GLU A 200 7.33 -10.20 -27.61
CA GLU A 200 8.11 -11.42 -27.45
C GLU A 200 9.25 -11.23 -26.42
N PRO A 201 9.50 -12.22 -25.54
CA PRO A 201 10.64 -12.19 -24.65
C PRO A 201 11.94 -12.27 -25.47
N THR A 202 12.80 -11.27 -25.35
CA THR A 202 14.17 -11.37 -25.88
C THR A 202 14.90 -12.47 -25.12
N GLU A 203 15.19 -13.57 -25.81
CA GLU A 203 16.10 -14.60 -25.31
C GLU A 203 17.46 -13.96 -25.00
N GLU A 204 17.82 -13.89 -23.73
CA GLU A 204 19.20 -13.63 -23.33
C GLU A 204 20.00 -14.89 -23.64
N VAL A 205 20.63 -14.90 -24.81
CA VAL A 205 21.59 -15.94 -25.20
C VAL A 205 22.86 -15.78 -24.35
N GLU A 206 23.05 -16.71 -23.42
CA GLU A 206 24.34 -16.93 -22.77
C GLU A 206 25.41 -17.35 -23.81
N ASN A 207 26.24 -16.38 -24.17
CA ASN A 207 27.69 -16.48 -24.23
C ASN A 207 28.36 -17.40 -25.28
N THR A 208 28.80 -16.83 -26.42
CA THR A 208 30.14 -17.07 -27.00
C THR A 208 30.53 -16.00 -28.02
N GLY A 209 31.70 -15.39 -27.86
CA GLY A 209 32.52 -14.85 -28.96
C GLY A 209 32.12 -13.49 -29.53
N GLY A 210 33.05 -12.54 -29.54
CA GLY A 210 32.79 -11.14 -29.85
C GLY A 210 32.17 -10.86 -31.23
N SER A 211 31.18 -9.98 -31.24
CA SER A 211 30.85 -9.13 -32.38
C SER A 211 29.98 -7.97 -31.89
N THR A 212 30.27 -6.78 -32.39
CA THR A 212 29.71 -5.48 -32.04
C THR A 212 28.19 -5.42 -32.24
N GLY A 213 27.42 -5.62 -31.18
CA GLY A 213 25.96 -5.44 -31.17
C GLY A 213 25.57 -4.14 -30.47
N LYS A 214 25.41 -3.06 -31.22
CA LYS A 214 24.86 -1.78 -30.71
C LYS A 214 23.46 -2.03 -30.12
N SER A 215 23.20 -1.47 -28.94
CA SER A 215 21.89 -1.59 -28.29
C SER A 215 20.80 -0.93 -29.14
N ALA A 216 19.54 -1.32 -28.96
CA ALA A 216 18.40 -0.69 -29.63
C ALA A 216 18.35 0.84 -29.41
N TRP A 217 18.92 1.32 -28.30
CA TRP A 217 19.07 2.73 -27.94
C TRP A 217 20.18 3.48 -28.69
N ASP A 218 21.15 2.78 -29.26
CA ASP A 218 22.18 3.37 -30.09
C ASP A 218 21.66 3.59 -31.52
N LYS A 219 20.82 2.67 -32.04
CA LYS A 219 20.18 2.82 -33.35
C LYS A 219 19.26 4.05 -33.45
N LEU A 220 18.59 4.41 -32.36
CA LEU A 220 17.74 5.61 -32.27
C LEU A 220 18.52 6.92 -32.20
N ARG A 221 19.81 6.89 -31.85
CA ARG A 221 20.67 8.09 -31.81
C ARG A 221 21.35 8.38 -33.15
N GLU A 222 21.49 7.36 -34.00
CA GLU A 222 22.11 7.50 -35.32
C GLU A 222 21.12 7.90 -36.42
N SER A 223 19.81 7.85 -36.17
CA SER A 223 18.76 8.22 -37.14
C SER A 223 18.36 9.69 -37.09
N LYS A 224 19.31 10.62 -36.88
CA LYS A 224 19.06 12.07 -36.87
C LYS A 224 19.92 12.82 -37.87
#